data_AF-A0A1Y4AB34-F1
#
_entry.id   AF-A0A1Y4AB34-F1
#
_cell.length_a   1.000
_cell.length_b   1.000
_cell.length_c   1.000
_cell.angle_alpha   90.00
_cell.angle_beta   90.00
_cell.angle_gamma   90.00
#
_symmetry.space_group_name_H-M   'P 1'
#
loop_
_entity.id
_entity.type
_entity.pdbx_description
1 polymer ?
#
loop_
_entity_poly.entity_id
_entity_poly.type
_entity_poly.pdbx_seq_one_letter_code
_entity_poly.pdbx_strand_id
1 'polypeptide(L)'
;MSFLEQLFFGNVDPQCRESLHPKAMRKAQQTLSSLEQTLMDQLPTPQMELFVQYTDAWGTLNAQSDLDCFVCGFRLGAQMALDAFKND
;
A
#
# COMPACT_ATOMS: atom_id res chain seq x y z
N MET A 1 1.71 29.82 -7.44
CA MET A 1 0.57 29.18 -6.77
C MET A 1 1.11 28.32 -5.67
N SER A 2 0.56 28.48 -4.48
CA SER A 2 0.92 27.70 -3.30
C SER A 2 0.59 26.22 -3.54
N PHE A 3 1.24 25.33 -2.82
CA PHE A 3 0.98 23.90 -2.95
C PHE A 3 -0.49 23.57 -2.56
N LEU A 4 -1.01 24.23 -1.53
CA LEU A 4 -2.38 24.09 -1.07
C LEU A 4 -3.40 24.63 -2.08
N GLU A 5 -3.10 25.71 -2.79
CA GLU A 5 -3.94 26.20 -3.91
C GLU A 5 -4.05 25.14 -5.00
N GLN A 6 -2.92 24.54 -5.41
CA GLN A 6 -2.92 23.50 -6.45
C GLN A 6 -3.67 22.25 -6.02
N LEU A 7 -3.55 21.85 -4.76
CA LEU A 7 -4.34 20.78 -4.16
C LEU A 7 -5.84 21.13 -4.17
N PHE A 8 -6.21 22.35 -3.78
CA PHE A 8 -7.60 22.80 -3.72
C PHE A 8 -8.26 22.83 -5.11
N PHE A 9 -7.52 23.26 -6.14
CA PHE A 9 -7.99 23.26 -7.52
C PHE A 9 -7.94 21.87 -8.19
N GLY A 10 -7.49 20.83 -7.48
CA GLY A 10 -7.42 19.46 -8.01
C GLY A 10 -6.29 19.25 -9.02
N ASN A 11 -5.31 20.14 -9.07
CA ASN A 11 -4.11 19.99 -9.91
C ASN A 11 -3.10 19.00 -9.32
N VAL A 12 -3.29 18.61 -8.06
CA VAL A 12 -2.52 17.56 -7.35
C VAL A 12 -3.49 16.49 -6.91
N ASP A 13 -3.23 15.23 -7.27
CA ASP A 13 -3.97 14.08 -6.78
C ASP A 13 -3.34 13.55 -5.47
N PRO A 14 -3.97 13.77 -4.31
CA PRO A 14 -3.46 13.27 -3.03
C PRO A 14 -3.65 11.76 -2.83
N GLN A 15 -4.45 11.11 -3.70
CA GLN A 15 -4.87 9.72 -3.58
C GLN A 15 -4.58 8.92 -4.86
N CYS A 16 -3.40 9.11 -5.46
CA CYS A 16 -2.94 8.30 -6.61
C CYS A 16 -2.91 6.76 -6.36
N ARG A 17 -3.22 6.28 -5.15
CA ARG A 17 -3.48 4.86 -4.85
C ARG A 17 -4.76 4.73 -4.04
N GLU A 18 -5.75 4.03 -4.58
CA GLU A 18 -6.98 3.65 -3.87
C GLU A 18 -6.62 2.89 -2.59
N SER A 19 -6.89 3.47 -1.43
CA SER A 19 -6.76 2.77 -0.16
C SER A 19 -8.05 2.01 0.14
N LEU A 20 -8.01 0.68 0.13
CA LEU A 20 -9.10 -0.15 0.65
C LEU A 20 -9.39 0.22 2.11
N HIS A 21 -10.66 0.37 2.47
CA HIS A 21 -11.06 0.66 3.84
C HIS A 21 -10.49 -0.39 4.82
N PRO A 22 -9.97 -0.02 6.01
CA PRO A 22 -9.23 -0.94 6.90
C PRO A 22 -9.98 -2.24 7.27
N LYS A 23 -11.31 -2.16 7.42
CA LYS A 23 -12.16 -3.34 7.66
C LYS A 23 -12.21 -4.30 6.45
N ALA A 24 -12.30 -3.74 5.24
CA ALA A 24 -12.29 -4.53 4.01
C ALA A 24 -10.90 -5.17 3.79
N MET A 25 -9.84 -4.42 4.07
CA MET A 25 -8.46 -4.93 4.04
C MET A 25 -8.25 -6.09 5.01
N ARG A 26 -8.66 -5.95 6.29
CA ARG A 26 -8.56 -7.05 7.27
C ARG A 26 -9.32 -8.30 6.83
N LYS A 27 -10.53 -8.13 6.29
CA LYS A 27 -11.32 -9.26 5.78
C LYS A 27 -10.62 -9.94 4.61
N ALA A 28 -10.08 -9.16 3.66
CA ALA A 28 -9.32 -9.69 2.55
C ALA A 28 -8.08 -10.45 3.01
N GLN A 29 -7.32 -9.91 3.97
CA GLN A 29 -6.16 -10.59 4.58
C GLN A 29 -6.55 -11.92 5.23
N GLN A 30 -7.62 -11.95 6.03
CA GLN A 30 -8.10 -13.19 6.65
C GLN A 30 -8.50 -14.24 5.61
N THR A 31 -9.21 -13.83 4.55
CA THR A 31 -9.56 -14.74 3.46
C THR A 31 -8.32 -15.29 2.76
N LEU A 32 -7.33 -14.43 2.51
CA LEU A 32 -6.09 -14.81 1.83
C LEU A 32 -5.29 -15.83 2.66
N SER A 33 -5.13 -15.59 3.97
CA SER A 33 -4.46 -16.56 4.87
C SER A 33 -5.16 -17.91 4.93
N SER A 34 -6.50 -17.94 4.96
CA SER A 34 -7.25 -19.21 4.96
C SER A 34 -7.06 -19.98 3.64
N LEU A 35 -6.99 -19.27 2.51
CA LEU A 35 -6.75 -19.88 1.20
C LEU A 35 -5.32 -20.40 1.10
N GLU A 36 -4.33 -19.64 1.55
CA GLU A 36 -2.93 -20.06 1.60
C GLU A 36 -2.76 -21.35 2.41
N GLN A 37 -3.37 -21.41 3.60
CA GLN A 37 -3.30 -22.60 4.45
C GLN A 37 -3.93 -23.82 3.76
N THR A 38 -5.09 -23.63 3.14
CA THR A 38 -5.76 -24.70 2.37
C THR A 38 -4.89 -25.20 1.22
N LEU A 39 -4.19 -24.30 0.52
CA LEU A 39 -3.29 -24.66 -0.58
C LEU A 39 -2.05 -25.40 -0.08
N MET A 40 -1.45 -24.96 1.03
CA MET A 40 -0.29 -25.65 1.62
C MET A 40 -0.63 -27.10 2.02
N ASP A 41 -1.85 -27.36 2.52
CA ASP A 41 -2.29 -28.70 2.91
C ASP A 41 -2.56 -29.63 1.70
N GLN A 42 -2.83 -29.07 0.53
CA GLN A 42 -3.22 -29.83 -0.67
C GLN A 42 -2.08 -30.02 -1.69
N LEU A 43 -1.07 -29.15 -1.67
CA LEU A 43 0.00 -29.17 -2.65
C LEU A 43 1.05 -30.24 -2.29
N PRO A 44 1.46 -31.09 -3.26
CA PRO A 44 2.61 -31.97 -3.06
C PRO A 44 3.90 -31.15 -2.85
N THR A 45 4.90 -31.76 -2.20
CA THR A 45 6.14 -31.09 -1.76
C THR A 45 6.80 -30.16 -2.80
N PRO A 46 7.02 -30.55 -4.07
CA PRO A 46 7.65 -29.65 -5.04
C PRO A 46 6.78 -28.45 -5.43
N GLN A 47 5.44 -28.59 -5.46
CA GLN A 47 4.55 -27.44 -5.71
C GLN A 47 4.43 -26.55 -4.47
N MET A 48 4.53 -27.12 -3.27
CA MET A 48 4.56 -26.36 -2.01
C MET A 48 5.78 -25.44 -1.94
N GLU A 49 6.97 -25.93 -2.31
CA GLU A 49 8.19 -25.10 -2.36
C GLU A 49 8.07 -23.94 -3.35
N LEU A 50 7.48 -24.18 -4.53
CA LEU A 50 7.21 -23.12 -5.50
C LEU A 50 6.18 -22.10 -4.97
N PHE A 51 5.16 -22.58 -4.26
CA PHE A 51 4.15 -21.71 -3.66
C PHE A 51 4.73 -20.83 -2.57
N VAL A 52 5.60 -21.36 -1.72
CA VAL A 52 6.34 -20.58 -0.69
C VAL A 52 7.20 -19.50 -1.34
N GLN A 53 7.96 -19.84 -2.38
CA GLN A 53 8.77 -18.85 -3.11
C GLN A 53 7.90 -17.75 -3.74
N TYR A 54 6.72 -18.11 -4.26
CA TYR A 54 5.76 -17.14 -4.80
C TYR A 54 5.23 -16.21 -3.72
N THR A 55 4.79 -16.73 -2.56
CA THR A 55 4.27 -15.91 -1.46
C THR A 55 5.34 -14.97 -0.90
N ASP A 56 6.59 -15.43 -0.79
CA ASP A 56 7.71 -14.59 -0.33
C ASP A 56 8.03 -13.46 -1.31
N ALA A 57 8.05 -13.76 -2.62
CA ALA A 57 8.25 -12.77 -3.66
C ALA A 57 7.12 -11.72 -3.68
N TRP A 58 5.87 -12.17 -3.54
CA TRP A 58 4.70 -11.30 -3.47
C TRP A 58 4.70 -10.42 -2.22
N GLY A 59 5.08 -10.98 -1.06
CA GLY A 59 5.24 -10.22 0.19
C GLY A 59 6.31 -9.14 0.08
N THR A 60 7.45 -9.46 -0.55
CA THR A 60 8.53 -8.49 -0.79
C THR A 60 8.09 -7.35 -1.70
N LEU A 61 7.40 -7.65 -2.80
CA LEU A 61 6.84 -6.66 -3.73
C LEU A 61 5.88 -5.70 -3.02
N ASN A 62 4.96 -6.25 -2.21
CA ASN A 62 4.01 -5.42 -1.47
C ASN A 62 4.67 -4.58 -0.39
N ALA A 63 5.65 -5.11 0.34
CA ALA A 63 6.40 -4.33 1.33
C ALA A 63 7.14 -3.13 0.70
N GLN A 64 7.72 -3.33 -0.50
CA GLN A 64 8.31 -2.22 -1.26
C GLN A 64 7.25 -1.20 -1.70
N SER A 65 6.10 -1.68 -2.18
CA SER A 65 4.97 -0.83 -2.57
C SER A 65 4.41 -0.02 -1.39
N ASP A 66 4.31 -0.60 -0.21
CA ASP A 66 3.85 0.06 1.02
C ASP A 66 4.86 1.11 1.51
N LEU A 67 6.16 0.85 1.38
CA LEU A 67 7.21 1.83 1.67
C LEU A 67 7.12 3.03 0.72
N ASP A 68 6.90 2.80 -0.58
CA ASP A 68 6.69 3.86 -1.57
C ASP A 68 5.46 4.69 -1.24
N CYS A 69 4.36 4.06 -0.80
CA CYS A 69 3.16 4.75 -0.31
C CYS A 69 3.49 5.68 0.87
N PHE A 70 4.23 5.19 1.85
CA PHE A 70 4.62 5.99 3.02
C PHE A 70 5.47 7.20 2.60
N VAL A 71 6.46 7.00 1.73
CA VAL A 71 7.33 8.09 1.26
C VAL A 71 6.53 9.14 0.48
N CYS A 72 5.62 8.72 -0.41
CA CYS A 72 4.74 9.64 -1.13
C CYS A 72 3.85 10.44 -0.16
N GLY A 73 3.18 9.77 0.77
CA GLY A 73 2.31 10.43 1.76
C GLY A 73 3.07 11.39 2.67
N PHE A 74 4.26 11.01 3.13
CA PHE A 74 5.11 11.87 3.95
C PHE A 74 5.56 13.13 3.21
N ARG A 75 5.99 12.99 1.95
CA ARG A 75 6.38 14.14 1.10
C ARG A 75 5.20 15.08 0.87
N LEU A 76 4.02 14.53 0.61
CA LEU A 76 2.79 15.31 0.45
C LEU A 76 2.49 16.13 1.71
N GLY A 77 2.52 15.48 2.89
CA GLY A 77 2.28 16.13 4.18
C GLY A 77 3.32 17.22 4.49
N ALA A 78 4.60 16.97 4.18
CA ALA A 78 5.65 17.97 4.35
C ALA A 78 5.46 19.19 3.43
N GLN A 79 5.03 18.98 2.18
CA GLN A 79 4.71 20.07 1.25
C GLN A 79 3.53 20.91 1.74
N MET A 80 2.47 20.28 2.25
CA MET A 80 1.33 20.99 2.86
C MET A 80 1.77 21.81 4.08
N ALA A 81 2.57 21.23 4.97
CA ALA A 81 3.05 21.93 6.17
C ALA A 81 3.95 23.12 5.82
N LEU A 82 4.91 22.94 4.91
CA LEU A 82 5.79 24.02 4.45
C LEU A 82 5.02 25.17 3.84
N ASP A 83 3.96 24.88 3.07
CA ASP A 83 3.14 25.89 2.43
C ASP A 83 2.22 26.61 3.42
N ALA A 84 1.66 25.88 4.39
CA ALA A 84 0.82 26.44 5.45
C ALA A 84 1.59 27.38 6.39
N PHE A 85 2.84 27.06 6.71
CA PHE A 85 3.69 27.83 7.63
C PHE A 85 4.64 28.80 6.93
N LYS A 86 4.59 28.91 5.59
CA LYS A 86 5.48 29.79 4.81
C LYS A 86 5.15 31.29 4.89
N ASN A 87 4.15 31.69 5.68
CA ASN A 87 3.65 33.07 5.75
C ASN A 87 3.72 33.69 7.18
N ASP A 88 4.68 33.28 8.00
CA ASP A 88 5.20 34.16 9.07
C ASP A 88 6.44 34.93 8.56
#